data_AF-F6PTN3-F1
#
_entry.id   AF-F6PTN3-F1
#
_cell.length_a   1.000
_cell.length_b   1.000
_cell.length_c   1.000
_cell.angle_alpha   90.00
_cell.angle_beta   90.00
_cell.angle_gamma   90.00
#
_symmetry.space_group_name_H-M   'P 1'
#
loop_
_entity.id
_entity.type
_entity.pdbx_description
1 polymer ?
#
loop_
_entity_poly.entity_id
_entity_poly.type
_entity_poly.pdbx_seq_one_letter_code
_entity_poly.pdbx_strand_id
1 'polypeptide(L)'
;MRTTVCVFLFLCYLQYVQSSTTYTVCKTVESLFEIQSSRNHSSSVGKPGKRGPRGPPGPIGPVGPQGEPGQINQEVLNAAIDSRLRAIQDQIACWDGLVHNGYCYRLLFRSGSGVNFATALHLCRYHGGTLAEVDSEQTYRAFFAYVKRIWTSIQPYVQVWLGMTSQRGVAYMSNGTRAPFTEWYRTYPRSGSTSLQMAFEVPIMHSRSDKGMFDIDVTHAAPKPLCRFNL
;
A
#
# COMPACT_ATOMS: atom_id res chain seq x y z
N MET A 1 -0.55 -18.44 52.80
CA MET A 1 0.64 -18.23 51.93
C MET A 1 0.44 -18.59 50.45
N ARG A 2 -0.75 -19.02 49.98
CA ARG A 2 -0.97 -19.32 48.54
C ARG A 2 -1.69 -18.21 47.75
N THR A 3 -2.43 -17.33 48.43
CA THR A 3 -3.20 -16.25 47.79
C THR A 3 -2.35 -15.02 47.43
N THR A 4 -1.29 -14.73 48.20
CA THR A 4 -0.43 -13.57 48.00
C THR A 4 0.45 -13.68 46.75
N VAL A 5 0.79 -14.90 46.32
CA VAL A 5 1.62 -15.16 45.13
C VAL A 5 0.85 -14.89 43.84
N CYS A 6 -0.45 -15.19 43.80
CA CYS A 6 -1.27 -14.94 42.61
C CYS A 6 -1.48 -13.45 42.33
N VAL A 7 -1.61 -12.62 43.37
CA VAL A 7 -1.79 -11.17 43.20
C VAL A 7 -0.51 -10.52 42.67
N PHE A 8 0.67 -10.97 43.12
CA PHE A 8 1.95 -10.49 42.61
C PHE A 8 2.18 -10.85 41.13
N LEU A 9 1.82 -12.07 40.71
CA LEU A 9 1.94 -12.48 39.31
C LEU A 9 0.97 -11.71 38.39
N PHE A 10 -0.24 -11.40 38.87
CA PHE A 10 -1.22 -10.62 38.09
C PHE A 10 -0.79 -9.15 37.94
N LEU A 11 -0.21 -8.55 38.98
CA LEU A 11 0.33 -7.18 38.92
C LEU A 11 1.58 -7.06 38.05
N CYS A 12 2.47 -8.07 38.07
CA CYS A 12 3.62 -8.12 37.15
C CYS A 12 3.17 -8.27 35.68
N TYR A 13 2.10 -9.03 35.41
CA TYR A 13 1.56 -9.16 34.06
C TYR A 13 0.99 -7.84 33.52
N LEU A 14 0.31 -7.06 34.36
CA LEU A 14 -0.24 -5.75 33.97
C LEU A 14 0.85 -4.71 33.67
N GLN A 15 1.97 -4.72 34.39
CA GLN A 15 3.11 -3.82 34.09
C GLN A 15 3.86 -4.21 32.80
N TYR A 16 3.89 -5.50 32.45
CA TYR A 16 4.50 -5.96 31.21
C TYR A 16 3.72 -5.52 29.96
N VAL A 17 2.39 -5.48 30.03
CA VAL A 17 1.55 -5.08 28.89
C VAL A 17 1.73 -3.59 28.53
N GLN A 18 1.93 -2.71 29.51
CA GLN A 18 2.09 -1.27 29.26
C GLN A 18 3.43 -0.87 28.62
N SER A 19 4.45 -1.73 28.67
CA SER A 19 5.80 -1.39 28.21
C SER A 19 6.06 -1.71 26.73
N SER A 20 5.08 -2.27 26.01
CA SER A 20 5.29 -2.83 24.66
C SER A 20 4.71 -2.00 23.50
N THR A 21 4.07 -0.86 23.74
CA THR A 21 3.36 -0.08 22.70
C THR A 21 4.06 1.17 22.18
N THR A 22 5.32 1.45 22.53
CA THR A 22 6.01 2.68 22.11
C THR A 22 7.30 2.47 21.32
N TYR A 23 7.29 1.61 20.31
CA TYR A 23 8.34 1.56 19.27
C TYR A 23 7.63 1.00 18.01
N THR A 24 7.39 1.70 16.91
CA THR A 24 8.35 2.41 16.06
C THR A 24 7.54 3.20 15.02
N VAL A 25 7.71 4.53 14.96
CA VAL A 25 7.24 5.40 13.87
C VAL A 25 8.46 6.08 13.26
N CYS A 26 8.44 6.24 11.94
CA CYS A 26 9.37 6.97 11.06
C CYS A 26 10.73 6.31 10.72
N LYS A 27 10.84 5.84 9.47
CA LYS A 27 12.04 6.11 8.66
C LYS A 27 11.65 6.61 7.26
N THR A 28 12.41 7.61 6.88
CA THR A 28 12.24 8.63 5.84
C THR A 28 12.62 8.14 4.45
N VAL A 29 12.09 8.85 3.45
CA VAL A 29 12.33 8.69 2.02
C VAL A 29 13.52 9.59 1.64
N GLU A 30 14.66 9.00 1.33
CA GLU A 30 15.82 9.68 0.74
C GLU A 30 16.46 8.75 -0.29
N SER A 31 16.09 8.89 -1.56
CA SER A 31 17.00 8.60 -2.68
C SER A 31 16.39 9.10 -3.99
N LEU A 32 16.60 10.37 -4.30
CA LEU A 32 16.48 10.87 -5.66
C LEU A 32 17.69 11.75 -5.96
N PHE A 33 18.36 11.41 -7.06
CA PHE A 33 19.40 12.15 -7.78
C PHE A 33 20.79 12.24 -7.15
N GLU A 34 21.78 11.61 -7.79
CA GLU A 34 22.76 12.32 -8.62
C GLU A 34 23.35 11.39 -9.68
N ILE A 35 23.37 11.85 -10.94
CA ILE A 35 23.96 11.19 -12.11
C ILE A 35 25.14 12.04 -12.59
N GLN A 36 26.30 11.39 -12.67
CA GLN A 36 27.42 11.47 -13.66
C GLN A 36 28.03 12.85 -14.01
N SER A 37 29.35 13.02 -13.81
CA SER A 37 30.46 12.78 -14.79
C SER A 37 30.67 13.99 -15.71
N SER A 38 31.85 14.49 -16.11
CA SER A 38 33.21 13.98 -16.32
C SER A 38 34.17 15.19 -16.42
N ARG A 39 35.39 15.16 -15.86
CA ARG A 39 36.69 14.93 -16.53
C ARG A 39 36.92 15.65 -17.87
N ASN A 40 37.82 16.63 -17.91
CA ASN A 40 39.22 16.48 -18.38
C ASN A 40 39.85 17.84 -18.75
N HIS A 41 41.09 18.05 -18.32
CA HIS A 41 41.93 19.16 -18.74
C HIS A 41 43.25 18.59 -19.26
N SER A 42 43.68 19.04 -20.45
CA SER A 42 44.98 18.68 -21.03
C SER A 42 45.71 19.92 -21.56
N SER A 43 47.03 19.88 -21.30
CA SER A 43 48.17 20.44 -22.05
C SER A 43 48.36 21.96 -22.26
N SER A 44 49.28 22.48 -21.42
CA SER A 44 50.48 23.31 -21.71
C SER A 44 50.66 24.06 -23.04
N VAL A 45 50.81 25.40 -22.97
CA VAL A 45 51.56 26.25 -23.94
C VAL A 45 52.25 27.45 -23.23
N GLY A 46 53.50 27.69 -23.64
CA GLY A 46 54.40 28.88 -23.59
C GLY A 46 54.13 30.10 -22.70
N LYS A 47 55.19 30.54 -21.97
CA LYS A 47 55.27 31.78 -21.16
C LYS A 47 55.34 33.07 -22.00
N PRO A 48 54.41 34.02 -21.84
CA PRO A 48 54.57 35.41 -22.28
C PRO A 48 55.14 36.30 -21.17
N GLY A 49 55.89 37.34 -21.57
CA GLY A 49 56.66 38.22 -20.68
C GLY A 49 55.85 38.93 -19.58
N LYS A 50 56.55 39.31 -18.51
CA LYS A 50 56.00 39.96 -17.31
C LYS A 50 55.17 41.19 -17.70
N ARG A 51 53.84 41.06 -17.64
CA ARG A 51 52.91 42.19 -17.71
C ARG A 51 53.20 43.09 -16.51
N GLY A 52 53.28 44.41 -16.73
CA GLY A 52 53.45 45.39 -15.67
C GLY A 52 52.37 45.22 -14.57
N PRO A 53 52.64 45.68 -13.33
CA PRO A 53 51.73 45.48 -12.22
C PRO A 53 50.33 45.95 -12.60
N ARG A 54 49.35 45.06 -12.44
CA ARG A 54 47.94 45.39 -12.65
C ARG A 54 47.61 46.56 -11.72
N GLY A 55 47.05 47.63 -12.27
CA GLY A 55 46.52 48.72 -11.44
C GLY A 55 45.59 48.16 -10.36
N PRO A 56 45.46 48.85 -9.21
CA PRO A 56 44.62 48.38 -8.12
C PRO A 56 43.22 48.03 -8.64
N PRO A 57 42.59 46.94 -8.17
CA PRO A 57 41.21 46.63 -8.51
C PRO A 57 40.34 47.86 -8.32
N GLY A 58 39.48 48.15 -9.30
CA GLY A 58 38.47 49.20 -9.13
C GLY A 58 37.60 48.90 -7.90
N PRO A 59 36.98 49.92 -7.30
CA PRO A 59 36.10 49.72 -6.17
C PRO A 59 35.01 48.69 -6.52
N ILE A 60 34.72 47.77 -5.60
CA ILE A 60 33.61 46.83 -5.74
C ILE A 60 32.33 47.65 -5.93
N GLY A 61 31.56 47.32 -6.97
CA GLY A 61 30.27 47.97 -7.21
C GLY A 61 29.32 47.81 -6.01
N PRO A 62 28.32 48.68 -5.84
CA PRO A 62 27.36 48.52 -4.76
C PRO A 62 26.71 47.14 -4.82
N VAL A 63 26.51 46.51 -3.65
CA VAL A 63 25.73 45.28 -3.54
C VAL A 63 24.36 45.53 -4.15
N GLY A 64 23.92 44.61 -5.04
CA GLY A 64 22.62 44.71 -5.66
C GLY A 64 21.50 44.73 -4.60
N PRO A 65 20.33 45.33 -4.91
CA PRO A 65 19.21 45.33 -3.97
C PRO A 65 18.87 43.88 -3.58
N GLN A 66 18.54 43.69 -2.30
CA GLN A 66 18.02 42.40 -1.83
C GLN A 66 16.75 42.05 -2.62
N GLY A 67 16.66 40.81 -3.10
CA GLY A 67 15.47 40.33 -3.79
C GLY A 67 14.23 40.39 -2.90
N GLU A 68 13.05 40.53 -3.51
CA GLU A 68 11.79 40.58 -2.75
C GLU A 68 11.57 39.29 -1.93
N PRO A 69 10.97 39.39 -0.73
CA PRO A 69 10.55 38.23 0.03
C PRO A 69 9.61 37.35 -0.81
N GLY A 70 9.89 36.05 -0.90
CA GLY A 70 9.01 35.11 -1.59
C GLY A 70 7.61 35.10 -0.97
N GLN A 71 6.58 35.39 -1.76
CA GLN A 71 5.20 35.33 -1.31
C GLN A 71 4.77 33.86 -1.16
N ILE A 72 4.32 33.47 0.04
CA ILE A 72 3.63 32.20 0.24
C ILE A 72 2.27 32.31 -0.44
N ASN A 73 2.02 31.49 -1.46
CA ASN A 73 0.71 31.42 -2.08
C ASN A 73 -0.27 30.74 -1.10
N GLN A 74 -1.10 31.54 -0.44
CA GLN A 74 -2.11 31.07 0.51
C GLN A 74 -3.08 30.06 -0.11
N GLU A 75 -3.35 30.14 -1.42
CA GLU A 75 -4.19 29.20 -2.15
C GLU A 75 -3.55 27.81 -2.20
N VAL A 76 -2.25 27.72 -2.46
CA VAL A 76 -1.49 26.46 -2.46
C VAL A 76 -1.48 25.84 -1.06
N LEU A 77 -1.33 26.67 -0.02
CA LEU A 77 -1.39 26.20 1.36
C LEU A 77 -2.75 25.63 1.72
N ASN A 78 -3.84 26.35 1.38
CA ASN A 78 -5.21 25.89 1.65
C ASN A 78 -5.52 24.59 0.90
N ALA A 79 -5.12 24.48 -0.37
CA ALA A 79 -5.29 23.25 -1.15
C ALA A 79 -4.54 22.04 -0.54
N ALA A 80 -3.35 22.27 0.02
CA ALA A 80 -2.58 21.24 0.73
C ALA A 80 -3.25 20.84 2.05
N ILE A 81 -3.81 21.80 2.80
CA ILE A 81 -4.57 21.53 4.03
C ILE A 81 -5.81 20.71 3.70
N ASP A 82 -6.60 21.11 2.72
CA ASP A 82 -7.82 20.41 2.32
C ASP A 82 -7.53 18.98 1.85
N SER A 83 -6.43 18.79 1.13
CA SER A 83 -5.99 17.47 0.68
C SER A 83 -5.59 16.56 1.85
N ARG A 84 -4.93 17.12 2.88
CA ARG A 84 -4.60 16.37 4.11
C ARG A 84 -5.85 16.07 4.94
N LEU A 85 -6.78 17.02 5.06
CA LEU A 85 -8.03 16.80 5.79
C LEU A 85 -8.86 15.69 5.16
N ARG A 86 -9.00 15.67 3.83
CA ARG A 86 -9.64 14.55 3.11
C ARG A 86 -8.97 13.22 3.39
N ALA A 87 -7.63 13.16 3.31
CA ALA A 87 -6.90 11.93 3.61
C ALA A 87 -7.13 11.42 5.05
N ILE A 88 -7.22 12.32 6.03
CA ILE A 88 -7.53 11.96 7.43
C ILE A 88 -8.97 11.46 7.55
N GLN A 89 -9.93 12.13 6.91
CA GLN A 89 -11.34 11.71 6.90
C GLN A 89 -11.51 10.32 6.26
N ASP A 90 -10.87 10.08 5.12
CA ASP A 90 -10.88 8.77 4.43
C ASP A 90 -10.29 7.67 5.31
N GLN A 91 -9.24 7.96 6.06
CA GLN A 91 -8.62 7.01 6.97
C GLN A 91 -9.52 6.67 8.17
N ILE A 92 -10.28 7.64 8.68
CA ILE A 92 -11.27 7.43 9.75
C ILE A 92 -12.45 6.62 9.20
N ALA A 93 -12.96 6.97 8.01
CA ALA A 93 -14.06 6.26 7.36
C ALA A 93 -13.68 4.80 7.01
N CYS A 94 -12.45 4.59 6.56
CA CYS A 94 -11.87 3.28 6.29
C CYS A 94 -11.03 2.74 7.44
N TRP A 95 -11.54 2.85 8.67
CA TRP A 95 -10.81 2.37 9.83
C TRP A 95 -10.50 0.87 9.67
N ASP A 96 -9.20 0.55 9.80
CA ASP A 96 -8.65 -0.81 9.72
C ASP A 96 -8.75 -1.48 8.31
N GLY A 97 -9.07 -0.68 7.29
CA GLY A 97 -9.12 -1.04 5.89
C GLY A 97 -7.92 -0.54 5.06
N LEU A 98 -8.09 -0.58 3.75
CA LEU A 98 -7.20 -0.05 2.73
C LEU A 98 -7.97 1.00 1.93
N VAL A 99 -7.51 2.25 1.96
CA VAL A 99 -8.00 3.30 1.06
C VAL A 99 -7.25 3.17 -0.27
N HIS A 100 -7.97 2.98 -1.37
CA HIS A 100 -7.39 2.91 -2.71
C HIS A 100 -8.41 3.38 -3.76
N ASN A 101 -8.00 4.27 -4.67
CA ASN A 101 -8.84 4.82 -5.75
C ASN A 101 -10.21 5.36 -5.31
N GLY A 102 -10.27 6.05 -4.16
CA GLY A 102 -11.53 6.60 -3.63
C GLY A 102 -12.48 5.58 -3.01
N TYR A 103 -12.01 4.35 -2.79
CA TYR A 103 -12.78 3.30 -2.11
C TYR A 103 -12.07 2.81 -0.85
N CYS A 104 -12.87 2.30 0.08
CA CYS A 104 -12.38 1.56 1.23
C CYS A 104 -12.49 0.05 0.98
N TYR A 105 -11.39 -0.67 1.14
CA TYR A 105 -11.33 -2.12 1.05
C TYR A 105 -11.06 -2.74 2.41
N ARG A 106 -11.84 -3.76 2.80
CA ARG A 106 -11.70 -4.38 4.12
C ARG A 106 -12.09 -5.85 4.13
N LEU A 107 -11.30 -6.66 4.83
CA LEU A 107 -11.70 -8.00 5.23
C LEU A 107 -12.67 -7.91 6.41
N LEU A 108 -13.86 -8.48 6.29
CA LEU A 108 -14.86 -8.43 7.37
C LEU A 108 -14.45 -9.25 8.59
N PHE A 109 -13.61 -10.27 8.42
CA PHE A 109 -13.05 -11.05 9.52
C PHE A 109 -11.66 -11.59 9.17
N ARG A 110 -10.76 -11.53 10.15
CA ARG A 110 -9.32 -11.87 10.03
C ARG A 110 -8.98 -13.28 10.52
N SER A 111 -9.95 -13.96 11.11
CA SER A 111 -9.80 -15.28 11.73
C SER A 111 -11.05 -16.12 11.49
N GLY A 112 -11.06 -17.34 12.02
CA GLY A 112 -12.16 -18.30 11.88
C GLY A 112 -12.22 -18.98 10.51
N SER A 113 -13.31 -19.70 10.26
CA SER A 113 -13.55 -20.40 8.99
C SER A 113 -13.87 -19.43 7.85
N GLY A 114 -13.53 -19.81 6.63
CA GLY A 114 -13.99 -19.10 5.44
C GLY A 114 -15.50 -19.19 5.26
N VAL A 115 -15.98 -18.56 4.19
CA VAL A 115 -17.39 -18.61 3.80
C VAL A 115 -17.48 -18.91 2.31
N ASN A 116 -18.61 -19.45 1.86
CA ASN A 116 -18.87 -19.63 0.43
C ASN A 116 -19.14 -18.27 -0.25
N PHE A 117 -19.19 -18.26 -1.57
CA PHE A 117 -19.32 -17.03 -2.34
C PHE A 117 -20.64 -16.29 -2.06
N ALA A 118 -21.76 -17.01 -1.99
CA ALA A 118 -23.07 -16.40 -1.74
C ALA A 118 -23.12 -15.69 -0.39
N THR A 119 -22.57 -16.32 0.65
CA THR A 119 -22.43 -15.72 1.98
C THR A 119 -21.47 -14.53 1.97
N ALA A 120 -20.32 -14.63 1.29
CA ALA A 120 -19.37 -13.53 1.15
C ALA A 120 -20.03 -12.28 0.51
N LEU A 121 -20.75 -12.49 -0.59
CA LEU A 121 -21.50 -11.45 -1.28
C LEU A 121 -22.59 -10.83 -0.40
N HIS A 122 -23.35 -11.66 0.31
CA HIS A 122 -24.38 -11.20 1.24
C HIS A 122 -23.78 -10.34 2.36
N LEU A 123 -22.65 -10.76 2.95
CA LEU A 123 -21.98 -10.02 4.01
C LEU A 123 -21.48 -8.66 3.54
N CYS A 124 -20.85 -8.57 2.36
CA CYS A 124 -20.45 -7.27 1.84
C CYS A 124 -21.65 -6.35 1.62
N ARG A 125 -22.75 -6.87 1.05
CA ARG A 125 -24.00 -6.10 0.83
C ARG A 125 -24.66 -5.67 2.13
N TYR A 126 -24.68 -6.54 3.13
CA TYR A 126 -25.23 -6.25 4.46
C TYR A 126 -24.52 -5.05 5.10
N HIS A 127 -23.22 -4.90 4.87
CA HIS A 127 -22.43 -3.74 5.33
C HIS A 127 -22.43 -2.55 4.35
N GLY A 128 -23.32 -2.53 3.34
CA GLY A 128 -23.42 -1.43 2.38
C GLY A 128 -22.32 -1.41 1.31
N GLY A 129 -21.64 -2.54 1.10
CA GLY A 129 -20.55 -2.68 0.14
C GLY A 129 -20.80 -3.73 -0.94
N THR A 130 -19.76 -3.99 -1.73
CA THR A 130 -19.71 -5.04 -2.76
C THR A 130 -18.44 -5.87 -2.57
N LEU A 131 -18.32 -7.04 -3.21
CA LEU A 131 -17.02 -7.74 -3.23
C LEU A 131 -16.01 -6.93 -4.05
N ALA A 132 -14.76 -6.91 -3.59
CA ALA A 132 -13.69 -6.14 -4.21
C ALA A 132 -13.30 -6.72 -5.57
N GLU A 133 -12.95 -5.84 -6.49
CA GLU A 133 -12.55 -6.20 -7.85
C GLU A 133 -11.14 -5.67 -8.13
N VAL A 134 -10.41 -6.33 -9.01
CA VAL A 134 -9.05 -5.95 -9.41
C VAL A 134 -9.10 -5.33 -10.79
N ASP A 135 -9.02 -4.01 -10.85
CA ASP A 135 -9.09 -3.20 -12.07
C ASP A 135 -7.70 -2.78 -12.58
N SER A 136 -6.63 -3.08 -11.86
CA SER A 136 -5.26 -2.74 -12.24
C SER A 136 -4.25 -3.57 -11.47
N GLU A 137 -3.00 -3.60 -11.97
CA GLU A 137 -1.87 -4.18 -11.25
C GLU A 137 -1.65 -3.48 -9.89
N GLN A 138 -1.89 -2.17 -9.83
CA GLN A 138 -1.74 -1.38 -8.62
C GLN A 138 -2.74 -1.82 -7.55
N THR A 139 -4.00 -2.02 -7.93
CA THR A 139 -5.07 -2.54 -7.06
C THR A 139 -4.72 -3.94 -6.55
N TYR A 140 -4.24 -4.83 -7.43
CA TYR A 140 -3.79 -6.18 -7.03
C TYR A 140 -2.67 -6.12 -5.98
N ARG A 141 -1.63 -5.32 -6.23
CA ARG A 141 -0.50 -5.16 -5.30
C ARG A 141 -0.95 -4.55 -3.98
N ALA A 142 -1.86 -3.58 -4.00
CA ALA A 142 -2.42 -2.96 -2.81
C ALA A 142 -3.22 -3.98 -1.98
N PHE A 143 -4.07 -4.79 -2.62
CA PHE A 143 -4.82 -5.86 -1.95
C PHE A 143 -3.87 -6.90 -1.35
N PHE A 144 -2.87 -7.35 -2.11
CA PHE A 144 -1.89 -8.31 -1.64
C PHE A 144 -1.16 -7.80 -0.39
N ALA A 145 -0.64 -6.57 -0.44
CA ALA A 145 0.05 -5.96 0.69
C ALA A 145 -0.87 -5.76 1.90
N TYR A 146 -2.11 -5.31 1.68
CA TYR A 146 -3.12 -5.15 2.72
C TYR A 146 -3.41 -6.47 3.42
N VAL A 147 -3.83 -7.48 2.67
CA VAL A 147 -4.21 -8.80 3.20
C VAL A 147 -3.03 -9.42 3.95
N LYS A 148 -1.82 -9.36 3.37
CA LYS A 148 -0.61 -9.88 4.02
C LYS A 148 -0.30 -9.18 5.35
N ARG A 149 -0.52 -7.86 5.43
CA ARG A 149 -0.28 -7.07 6.65
C ARG A 149 -1.28 -7.39 7.76
N ILE A 150 -2.56 -7.52 7.43
CA ILE A 150 -3.62 -7.62 8.43
C ILE A 150 -3.93 -9.05 8.86
N TRP A 151 -3.45 -10.04 8.14
CA TRP A 151 -3.72 -11.44 8.44
C TRP A 151 -2.82 -11.95 9.56
N THR A 152 -3.43 -12.37 10.66
CA THR A 152 -2.74 -12.77 11.90
C THR A 152 -2.88 -14.26 12.22
N SER A 153 -3.50 -15.06 11.35
CA SER A 153 -3.70 -16.49 11.58
C SER A 153 -2.40 -17.28 11.38
N ILE A 154 -2.30 -18.44 12.06
CA ILE A 154 -1.22 -19.42 11.92
C ILE A 154 -1.22 -20.14 10.56
N GLN A 155 -2.24 -19.94 9.73
CA GLN A 155 -2.32 -20.57 8.42
C GLN A 155 -1.23 -20.01 7.48
N PRO A 156 -0.58 -20.87 6.67
CA PRO A 156 0.52 -20.45 5.80
C PRO A 156 0.10 -19.53 4.65
N TYR A 157 -1.20 -19.43 4.39
CA TYR A 157 -1.79 -18.60 3.34
C TYR A 157 -3.21 -18.20 3.74
N VAL A 158 -3.76 -17.24 3.00
CA VAL A 158 -5.18 -16.87 3.06
C VAL A 158 -5.72 -16.76 1.64
N GLN A 159 -6.94 -17.24 1.44
CA GLN A 159 -7.69 -17.05 0.21
C GLN A 159 -8.75 -15.99 0.43
N VAL A 160 -8.99 -15.18 -0.60
CA VAL A 160 -9.89 -14.03 -0.51
C VAL A 160 -10.79 -14.00 -1.72
N TRP A 161 -12.10 -13.85 -1.48
CA TRP A 161 -13.11 -13.70 -2.52
C TRP A 161 -12.99 -12.36 -3.22
N LEU A 162 -13.16 -12.37 -4.54
CA LEU A 162 -13.26 -11.19 -5.40
C LEU A 162 -14.66 -11.12 -6.03
N GLY A 163 -15.09 -9.92 -6.40
CA GLY A 163 -16.35 -9.66 -7.11
C GLY A 163 -16.28 -9.96 -8.61
N MET A 164 -15.32 -10.79 -9.02
CA MET A 164 -15.00 -11.08 -10.42
C MET A 164 -15.39 -12.54 -10.73
N THR A 165 -15.62 -12.82 -12.01
CA THR A 165 -15.91 -14.18 -12.51
C THR A 165 -14.85 -14.62 -13.51
N SER A 166 -14.70 -15.93 -13.70
CA SER A 166 -13.86 -16.52 -14.75
C SER A 166 -14.72 -17.35 -15.68
N GLN A 167 -14.59 -17.11 -16.98
CA GLN A 167 -15.23 -17.93 -18.01
C GLN A 167 -14.18 -18.35 -19.03
N ARG A 168 -13.98 -19.65 -19.21
CA ARG A 168 -13.01 -20.22 -20.16
C ARG A 168 -11.60 -19.62 -20.01
N GLY A 169 -11.18 -19.38 -18.77
CA GLY A 169 -9.87 -18.82 -18.45
C GLY A 169 -9.70 -17.33 -18.70
N VAL A 170 -10.80 -16.60 -18.87
CA VAL A 170 -10.81 -15.14 -18.95
C VAL A 170 -11.55 -14.58 -17.74
N ALA A 171 -10.91 -13.66 -17.02
CA ALA A 171 -11.53 -12.97 -15.89
C ALA A 171 -12.42 -11.81 -16.38
N TYR A 172 -13.55 -11.63 -15.71
CA TYR A 172 -14.54 -10.59 -15.97
C TYR A 172 -14.90 -9.86 -14.67
N MET A 173 -15.05 -8.56 -14.76
CA MET A 173 -15.58 -7.70 -13.71
C MET A 173 -17.08 -7.98 -13.50
N SER A 174 -17.65 -7.53 -12.39
CA SER A 174 -19.08 -7.67 -12.06
C SER A 174 -20.02 -7.01 -13.09
N ASN A 175 -19.54 -5.98 -13.80
CA ASN A 175 -20.27 -5.33 -14.89
C ASN A 175 -20.22 -6.11 -16.22
N GLY A 176 -19.58 -7.27 -16.26
CA GLY A 176 -19.43 -8.11 -17.45
C GLY A 176 -18.29 -7.71 -18.39
N THR A 177 -17.55 -6.63 -18.10
CA THR A 177 -16.35 -6.26 -18.89
C THR A 177 -15.19 -7.20 -18.58
N ARG A 178 -14.33 -7.44 -19.56
CA ARG A 178 -13.11 -8.22 -19.36
C ARG A 178 -12.20 -7.50 -18.36
N ALA A 179 -11.67 -8.24 -17.40
CA ALA A 179 -10.74 -7.70 -16.43
C ALA A 179 -9.49 -7.14 -17.14
N PRO A 180 -9.08 -5.88 -16.86
CA PRO A 180 -7.92 -5.25 -17.48
C PRO A 180 -6.59 -5.83 -16.97
N PHE A 181 -6.60 -6.46 -15.78
CA PHE A 181 -5.43 -7.08 -15.18
C PHE A 181 -5.81 -8.43 -14.55
N THR A 182 -4.92 -9.41 -14.66
CA THR A 182 -5.05 -10.68 -13.96
C THR A 182 -3.66 -11.27 -13.73
N GLU A 183 -3.32 -11.57 -12.48
CA GLU A 183 -2.12 -12.34 -12.13
C GLU A 183 -2.56 -13.73 -11.71
N TRP A 184 -2.53 -14.70 -12.63
CA TRP A 184 -3.00 -16.05 -12.34
C TRP A 184 -2.08 -16.77 -11.37
N TYR A 185 -2.68 -17.54 -10.47
CA TYR A 185 -1.99 -18.55 -9.69
C TYR A 185 -1.39 -19.59 -10.62
N ARG A 186 -0.22 -20.16 -10.26
CA ARG A 186 0.63 -20.98 -11.16
C ARG A 186 -0.08 -22.08 -11.98
N THR A 187 -1.14 -22.68 -11.44
CA THR A 187 -1.90 -23.78 -12.07
C THR A 187 -3.24 -23.34 -12.65
N TYR A 188 -3.44 -22.03 -12.81
CA TYR A 188 -4.67 -21.40 -13.26
C TYR A 188 -4.43 -20.49 -14.48
N PRO A 189 -5.47 -20.20 -15.27
CA PRO A 189 -6.82 -20.74 -15.15
C PRO A 189 -6.88 -22.22 -15.55
N ARG A 190 -7.77 -23.00 -14.93
CA ARG A 190 -7.95 -24.40 -15.33
C ARG A 190 -8.83 -24.49 -16.58
N SER A 191 -8.36 -25.20 -17.60
CA SER A 191 -9.14 -25.48 -18.81
C SER A 191 -10.37 -26.31 -18.48
N GLY A 192 -11.56 -25.90 -18.93
CA GLY A 192 -12.81 -26.67 -18.76
C GLY A 192 -13.68 -26.24 -17.58
N SER A 193 -13.29 -25.22 -16.84
CA SER A 193 -14.08 -24.66 -15.74
C SER A 193 -15.34 -23.95 -16.24
N THR A 194 -16.52 -24.47 -15.89
CA THR A 194 -17.81 -23.82 -16.15
C THR A 194 -17.98 -22.66 -15.17
N SER A 195 -18.05 -21.43 -15.69
CA SER A 195 -18.24 -20.15 -14.96
C SER A 195 -18.01 -20.20 -13.45
N LEU A 196 -16.77 -19.98 -13.05
CA LEU A 196 -16.36 -19.98 -11.64
C LEU A 196 -16.22 -18.57 -11.10
N GLN A 197 -16.31 -18.43 -9.77
CA GLN A 197 -16.04 -17.17 -9.09
C GLN A 197 -14.54 -17.03 -8.88
N MET A 198 -14.07 -15.80 -8.84
CA MET A 198 -12.65 -15.52 -8.65
C MET A 198 -12.33 -15.37 -7.17
N ALA A 199 -11.23 -15.97 -6.77
CA ALA A 199 -10.54 -15.68 -5.52
C ALA A 199 -9.07 -15.34 -5.81
N PHE A 200 -8.34 -14.87 -4.81
CA PHE A 200 -6.88 -14.83 -4.89
C PHE A 200 -6.23 -15.28 -3.60
N GLU A 201 -5.05 -15.88 -3.71
CA GLU A 201 -4.29 -16.45 -2.61
C GLU A 201 -3.11 -15.55 -2.26
N VAL A 202 -2.97 -15.26 -0.96
CA VAL A 202 -1.86 -14.51 -0.39
C VAL A 202 -1.07 -15.42 0.53
N PRO A 203 0.19 -15.78 0.19
CA PRO A 203 1.06 -16.51 1.08
C PRO A 203 1.48 -15.61 2.25
N ILE A 204 1.34 -16.15 3.45
CA ILE A 204 1.66 -15.49 4.72
C ILE A 204 3.05 -15.94 5.20
N MET A 205 3.30 -17.25 5.14
CA MET A 205 4.60 -17.82 5.48
C MET A 205 5.57 -17.77 4.30
N HIS A 206 6.85 -17.55 4.59
CA HIS A 206 7.92 -17.54 3.59
C HIS A 206 8.12 -18.87 2.87
N SER A 207 7.65 -19.99 3.44
CA SER A 207 7.72 -21.32 2.85
C SER A 207 6.78 -21.51 1.65
N ARG A 208 5.82 -20.61 1.43
CA ARG A 208 4.98 -20.60 0.24
C ARG A 208 5.31 -19.39 -0.63
N SER A 209 5.62 -19.64 -1.90
CA SER A 209 5.88 -18.62 -2.91
C SER A 209 4.71 -18.43 -3.88
N ASP A 210 3.87 -19.46 -4.02
CA ASP A 210 2.72 -19.40 -4.92
C ASP A 210 1.70 -18.38 -4.41
N LYS A 211 1.25 -17.53 -5.34
CA LYS A 211 0.27 -16.48 -5.14
C LYS A 211 -0.47 -16.25 -6.45
N GLY A 212 -1.56 -15.51 -6.37
CA GLY A 212 -2.29 -15.09 -7.56
C GLY A 212 -3.77 -15.38 -7.47
N MET A 213 -4.45 -14.95 -8.51
CA MET A 213 -5.88 -15.09 -8.74
C MET A 213 -6.16 -16.49 -9.30
N PHE A 214 -7.28 -17.06 -8.92
CA PHE A 214 -7.70 -18.37 -9.39
C PHE A 214 -9.21 -18.48 -9.39
N ASP A 215 -9.72 -19.33 -10.26
CA ASP A 215 -11.14 -19.61 -10.35
C ASP A 215 -11.52 -20.79 -9.45
N ILE A 216 -12.64 -20.66 -8.73
CA ILE A 216 -13.06 -21.61 -7.71
C ILE A 216 -14.59 -21.72 -7.64
N ASP A 217 -15.07 -22.91 -7.25
CA ASP A 217 -16.50 -23.22 -7.10
C ASP A 217 -17.18 -22.34 -6.05
N VAL A 218 -18.39 -21.88 -6.36
CA VAL A 218 -19.22 -21.01 -5.50
C VAL A 218 -19.49 -21.60 -4.12
N THR A 219 -19.49 -22.93 -4.00
CA THR A 219 -19.76 -23.66 -2.76
C THR A 219 -18.53 -23.75 -1.85
N HIS A 220 -17.33 -23.45 -2.36
CA HIS A 220 -16.11 -23.58 -1.58
C HIS A 220 -16.07 -22.59 -0.42
N ALA A 221 -15.96 -23.09 0.81
CA ALA A 221 -16.12 -22.27 2.02
C ALA A 221 -14.80 -21.94 2.75
N ALA A 222 -13.72 -21.69 1.99
CA ALA A 222 -12.41 -21.31 2.54
C ALA A 222 -12.08 -19.80 2.43
N PRO A 223 -12.43 -19.08 1.34
CA PRO A 223 -11.97 -17.73 1.16
C PRO A 223 -12.72 -16.73 2.07
N LYS A 224 -12.05 -15.61 2.32
CA LYS A 224 -12.57 -14.50 3.13
C LYS A 224 -13.17 -13.41 2.25
N PRO A 225 -14.25 -12.74 2.65
CA PRO A 225 -14.82 -11.64 1.89
C PRO A 225 -13.93 -10.40 2.00
N LEU A 226 -13.32 -9.98 0.90
CA LEU A 226 -12.76 -8.63 0.76
C LEU A 226 -13.82 -7.75 0.14
N CYS A 227 -14.31 -6.80 0.92
CA CYS A 227 -15.39 -5.92 0.51
C CYS A 227 -14.85 -4.54 0.11
N ARG A 228 -15.48 -3.93 -0.90
CA ARG A 228 -15.33 -2.54 -1.33
C ARG A 228 -16.51 -1.71 -0.83
N PHE A 229 -16.21 -0.57 -0.23
CA PHE A 229 -17.16 0.44 0.23
C PHE A 229 -16.84 1.80 -0.40
N ASN A 230 -17.86 2.62 -0.62
CA ASN A 230 -17.68 4.00 -1.04
C ASN A 230 -17.15 4.83 0.16
N LEU A 231 -16.26 5.77 -0.12
CA LEU A 231 -15.79 6.79 0.82
C LEU A 231 -16.58 8.09 0.64
#